data_AF-A0A1F8S9N3-F1
#
_entry.id   AF-A0A1F8S9N3-F1
#
_cell.length_a   1.000
_cell.length_b   1.000
_cell.length_c   1.000
_cell.angle_alpha   90.00
_cell.angle_beta   90.00
_cell.angle_gamma   90.00
#
_symmetry.space_group_name_H-M   'P 1'
#
loop_
_entity.id
_entity.type
_entity.pdbx_description
1 polymer ?
#
loop_
_entity_poly.entity_id
_entity_poly.type
_entity_poly.pdbx_seq_one_letter_code
_entity_poly.pdbx_strand_id
1 'polypeptide(L)' 'MIGAMIRSTARLREFERWYTATHVAGTSYEEALAVFAALWRHARLLNPDFPTDWREDVKADVELARVLHGRPRRA' A
#
# COMPACT_ATOMS: atom_id res chain seq x y z
N MET A 1 9.24 17.42 16.80
CA MET A 1 8.52 16.14 16.58
C MET A 1 9.39 15.29 15.67
N ILE A 2 10.25 14.43 16.24
CA ILE A 2 11.18 13.62 15.46
C ILE A 2 10.38 12.44 14.93
N GLY A 3 9.96 12.51 13.67
CA GLY A 3 9.33 11.38 12.98
C GLY A 3 10.27 10.19 13.07
N ALA A 4 9.85 9.14 13.77
CA ALA A 4 10.62 7.92 13.85
C ALA A 4 10.69 7.31 12.45
N MET A 5 11.77 7.60 11.71
CA MET A 5 12.14 6.81 10.53
C MET A 5 12.15 5.36 10.99
N ILE A 6 11.36 4.52 10.33
CA ILE A 6 11.38 3.07 10.53
C ILE A 6 12.85 2.65 10.42
N ARG A 7 13.42 2.16 11.53
CA ARG A 7 14.84 1.77 11.54
C ARG A 7 15.03 0.70 10.47
N SER A 8 15.91 0.97 9.51
CA SER A 8 16.18 0.05 8.41
C SER A 8 16.72 -1.27 8.96
N THR A 9 15.86 -2.30 8.99
CA THR A 9 16.23 -3.66 9.38
C THR A 9 16.79 -4.42 8.17
N ALA A 10 17.53 -5.49 8.42
CA ALA A 10 18.00 -6.37 7.33
C ALA A 10 16.83 -6.90 6.48
N ARG A 11 15.69 -7.19 7.14
CA ARG A 11 14.45 -7.64 6.52
C ARG A 11 13.80 -6.56 5.65
N LEU A 12 13.80 -5.30 6.10
CA LEU A 12 13.27 -4.18 5.31
C LEU A 12 14.11 -3.96 4.05
N ARG A 13 15.45 -4.02 4.14
CA ARG A 13 16.33 -3.88 2.97
C ARG A 13 16.19 -5.01 1.96
N GLU A 14 15.95 -6.23 2.44
CA GLU A 14 15.71 -7.38 1.58
C GLU A 14 14.39 -7.25 0.84
N PHE A 15 13.34 -6.81 1.54
CA PHE A 15 12.06 -6.46 0.93
C PHE A 15 12.19 -5.34 -0.11
N GLU A 16 12.88 -4.24 0.21
CA GLU A 16 13.10 -3.12 -0.70
C GLU A 16 13.84 -3.54 -1.98
N ARG A 17 14.86 -4.40 -1.86
CA ARG A 17 15.59 -4.95 -3.02
C ARG A 17 14.72 -5.86 -3.87
N TRP A 18 13.98 -6.77 -3.24
CA TRP A 18 13.05 -7.65 -3.95
C TRP A 18 11.96 -6.83 -4.66
N TYR A 19 11.38 -5.86 -3.96
CA TYR A 19 10.34 -4.96 -4.48
C TYR A 19 10.87 -4.18 -5.69
N THR A 20 12.04 -3.54 -5.55
CA THR A 20 12.68 -2.79 -6.64
C THR A 20 12.96 -3.69 -7.84
N ALA A 21 13.43 -4.93 -7.64
CA ALA A 21 13.73 -5.86 -8.72
C ALA A 21 12.48 -6.40 -9.43
N THR A 22 11.35 -6.52 -8.72
CA THR A 22 10.08 -7.06 -9.27
C THR A 22 9.17 -5.98 -9.84
N HIS A 23 9.28 -4.73 -9.39
CA HIS A 23 8.40 -3.62 -9.77
C HIS A 23 8.94 -2.75 -10.93
N VAL A 24 10.01 -3.14 -11.62
CA VAL A 24 10.47 -2.44 -12.84
C VAL A 24 9.50 -2.62 -14.02
N ALA A 25 8.63 -3.63 -13.99
CA ALA A 25 7.46 -3.70 -14.86
C ALA A 25 6.27 -3.12 -14.12
N GLY A 26 5.68 -2.04 -14.65
CA GLY A 26 4.60 -1.29 -14.01
C GLY A 26 3.52 -2.21 -13.45
N THR A 27 3.50 -2.33 -12.12
CA THR A 27 2.52 -3.11 -11.36
C THR A 27 1.13 -2.57 -11.66
N SER A 28 0.21 -3.47 -11.99
CA SER A 28 -1.19 -3.09 -12.15
C SER A 28 -1.74 -2.54 -10.83
N TYR A 29 -2.74 -1.68 -10.92
CA TYR A 29 -3.41 -1.13 -9.73
C TYR A 29 -3.91 -2.26 -8.81
N GLU A 30 -4.44 -3.34 -9.40
CA GLU A 30 -4.95 -4.51 -8.70
C GLU A 30 -3.86 -5.23 -7.89
N GLU A 31 -2.66 -5.39 -8.47
CA GLU A 31 -1.51 -6.00 -7.78
C GLU A 31 -1.02 -5.12 -6.64
N ALA A 32 -0.93 -3.80 -6.85
CA ALA A 32 -0.54 -2.87 -5.80
C ALA A 32 -1.54 -2.89 -4.63
N LEU A 33 -2.84 -2.95 -4.94
CA LEU A 33 -3.91 -3.05 -3.95
C LEU A 33 -3.84 -4.36 -3.15
N ALA A 34 -3.49 -5.47 -3.80
CA ALA A 34 -3.31 -6.76 -3.12
C ALA A 34 -2.14 -6.72 -2.13
N VAL A 35 -1.01 -6.11 -2.51
CA VAL A 35 0.14 -5.91 -1.62
C VAL A 35 -0.24 -5.04 -0.44
N PHE A 36 -0.91 -3.91 -0.68
CA PHE A 36 -1.37 -3.01 0.37
C PHE A 36 -2.28 -3.73 1.38
N ALA A 37 -3.28 -4.47 0.91
CA ALA A 37 -4.19 -5.22 1.77
C ALA A 37 -3.45 -6.29 2.61
N ALA A 38 -2.44 -6.94 2.05
CA ALA A 38 -1.63 -7.91 2.77
C ALA A 38 -0.78 -7.27 3.87
N LEU A 39 -0.16 -6.11 3.58
CA LEU A 39 0.59 -5.33 4.56
C LEU A 39 -0.31 -4.84 5.69
N TRP A 40 -1.52 -4.37 5.37
CA TRP A 40 -2.50 -3.94 6.37
C TRP A 40 -2.89 -5.06 7.32
N ARG A 41 -3.19 -6.25 6.77
CA ARG A 41 -3.48 -7.44 7.58
C ARG A 41 -2.31 -7.78 8.50
N HIS A 42 -1.07 -7.67 8.01
CA HIS A 42 0.10 -7.91 8.83
C HIS A 42 0.28 -6.87 9.94
N ALA A 43 0.04 -5.59 9.65
CA ALA A 43 0.04 -4.52 10.65
C ALA A 43 -0.95 -4.81 11.79
N ARG A 44 -2.14 -5.34 11.47
CA ARG A 44 -3.13 -5.76 12.48
C ARG A 44 -2.70 -6.96 13.32
N LEU A 45 -1.92 -7.89 12.76
CA LEU A 45 -1.35 -8.99 13.54
C LEU A 45 -0.32 -8.47 14.56
N LEU A 46 0.41 -7.41 14.22
CA LEU A 46 1.42 -6.81 15.09
C LEU A 46 0.81 -5.82 16.11
N ASN A 47 -0.27 -5.14 15.74
CA ASN A 47 -0.97 -4.18 16.57
C ASN A 47 -2.50 -4.42 16.45
N PRO A 48 -3.13 -5.11 17.42
CA PRO A 48 -4.56 -5.40 17.40
C PRO A 48 -5.46 -4.15 17.39
N ASP A 49 -4.97 -3.03 17.93
CA ASP A 49 -5.69 -1.75 17.97
C ASP A 49 -5.60 -0.99 16.64
N PHE A 50 -4.87 -1.52 15.65
CA PHE A 50 -4.76 -0.92 14.33
C PHE A 50 -6.10 -0.98 13.58
N PRO A 51 -6.50 0.07 12.85
CA PRO A 51 -7.84 0.17 12.27
C PRO A 51 -8.20 -1.02 11.37
N THR A 52 -9.47 -1.41 11.43
CA THR A 52 -10.00 -2.60 10.75
C THR A 52 -10.26 -2.39 9.27
N ASP A 53 -10.61 -1.16 8.86
CA ASP A 53 -11.02 -0.86 7.49
C ASP A 53 -10.09 0.15 6.82
N TRP A 54 -9.13 -0.39 6.10
CA TRP A 54 -8.16 0.35 5.29
C TRP A 54 -8.74 1.01 4.05
N ARG A 55 -9.99 0.64 3.70
CA ARG A 55 -10.62 1.13 2.47
C ARG A 55 -10.86 2.64 2.52
N GLU A 56 -11.12 3.20 3.70
CA GLU A 56 -11.26 4.64 3.83
C GLU A 56 -9.92 5.35 3.63
N ASP A 57 -8.79 4.75 4.00
CA ASP A 57 -7.46 5.33 3.80
C ASP A 57 -7.07 5.43 2.31
N VAL A 58 -7.47 4.45 1.49
CA VAL A 58 -7.15 4.46 0.05
C VAL A 58 -8.23 5.11 -0.81
N LYS A 59 -9.41 5.41 -0.27
CA LYS A 59 -10.58 5.87 -1.03
C LYS A 59 -10.28 7.13 -1.84
N ALA A 60 -9.54 8.06 -1.25
CA ALA A 60 -9.08 9.26 -1.94
C ALA A 60 -8.17 8.94 -3.13
N ASP A 61 -7.24 8.00 -2.94
CA ASP A 61 -6.32 7.55 -3.99
C ASP A 61 -7.07 6.83 -5.13
N VAL A 62 -8.08 6.02 -4.79
CA VAL A 62 -8.93 5.35 -5.78
C VAL A 62 -9.73 6.37 -6.60
N GLU A 63 -10.34 7.37 -5.95
CA GLU A 63 -11.08 8.42 -6.65
C GLU A 63 -10.16 9.27 -7.52
N LEU A 64 -8.97 9.63 -7.02
CA LEU A 64 -7.96 10.36 -7.80
C LEU A 64 -7.50 9.55 -9.02
N ALA A 65 -7.22 8.25 -8.85
CA ALA A 65 -6.84 7.37 -9.96
C ALA A 65 -7.96 7.26 -11.00
N ARG A 66 -9.24 7.20 -10.57
CA ARG A 66 -10.38 7.19 -11.49
C ARG A 66 -10.46 8.47 -12.33
N VAL A 67 -10.26 9.63 -11.71
CA VAL A 67 -10.26 10.94 -12.37
C VAL A 67 -9.10 11.03 -13.37
N LEU A 68 -7.88 10.66 -12.96
CA LEU A 68 -6.68 10.75 -13.81
C LEU A 68 -6.71 9.75 -14.98
N HIS A 69 -7.31 8.57 -14.80
CA HIS A 69 -7.41 7.54 -15.85
C HIS A 69 -8.72 7.60 -16.66
N GLY A 70 -9.55 8.64 -16.49
CA GLY A 70 -10.74 8.88 -17.30
C GLY A 70 -11.81 7.79 -17.23
N ARG A 71 -11.85 6.97 -16.16
CA ARG A 71 -12.92 5.97 -16.01
C ARG A 71 -14.21 6.68 -15.55
N PRO A 72 -15.30 6.65 -16.34
CA PRO A 72 -16.54 7.28 -15.93
C PRO A 72 -17.07 6.61 -14.65
N ARG A 73 -17.56 7.44 -13.73
CA ARG A 73 -18.28 7.01 -12.53
C ARG A 73 -19.44 6.13 -13.00
N ARG A 74 -19.42 4.82 -12.70
CA ARG A 74 -20.57 3.97 -12.98
C ARG A 74 -21.73 4.50 -12.13
N ALA A 75 -22.78 4.94 -12.82
CA ALA A 75 -24.03 5.43 -12.25
C ALA A 75 -24.73 4.35 -11.42
#